data_AF-A0A4Q4LAP8-F1
#
_entry.id   AF-A0A4Q4LAP8-F1
#
_cell.length_a   1.000
_cell.length_b   1.000
_cell.length_c   1.000
_cell.angle_alpha   90.00
_cell.angle_beta   90.00
_cell.angle_gamma   90.00
#
_symmetry.space_group_name_H-M   'P 1'
#
loop_
_entity.id
_entity.type
_entity.pdbx_description
1 polymer ?
#
loop_
_entity_poly.entity_id
_entity_poly.type
_entity_poly.pdbx_seq_one_letter_code
_entity_poly.pdbx_strand_id
1 'polypeptide(L)'
;MTNDLDFSQAHRIKQSGFGFIERVSPDSLIYRADVIFDESVDDEGGERRLKGETLDPFLKARDSFACVYRVHSTTYKTYFSKIMRVPSADLLTTGPAK
;
A
#
# COMPACT_ATOMS: atom_id res chain seq x y z
N MET A 1 -18.80 6.37 4.98
CA MET A 1 -18.12 5.13 5.39
C MET A 1 -16.72 5.51 5.81
N THR A 2 -16.42 5.38 7.09
CA THR A 2 -15.12 5.72 7.68
C THR A 2 -14.09 4.77 7.07
N ASN A 3 -13.10 5.28 6.32
CA ASN A 3 -11.99 4.45 5.88
C ASN A 3 -11.31 3.91 7.13
N ASP A 4 -11.40 2.61 7.33
CA ASP A 4 -10.72 1.93 8.41
C ASP A 4 -9.20 2.01 8.17
N LEU A 5 -8.50 2.63 9.11
CA LEU A 5 -7.06 2.85 9.06
C LEU A 5 -6.33 2.08 10.17
N ASP A 6 -7.01 1.18 10.88
CA ASP A 6 -6.40 0.37 11.92
C ASP A 6 -5.74 -0.87 11.29
N PHE A 7 -4.49 -0.72 10.86
CA PHE A 7 -3.70 -1.83 10.31
C PHE A 7 -3.21 -2.83 11.39
N SER A 8 -3.52 -2.60 12.67
CA SER A 8 -3.07 -3.45 13.78
C SER A 8 -3.99 -4.66 14.04
N GLN A 9 -5.20 -4.64 13.47
CA GLN A 9 -6.17 -5.72 13.60
C GLN A 9 -6.33 -6.49 12.29
N ALA A 10 -6.59 -7.79 12.43
CA ALA A 10 -6.86 -8.67 11.32
C ALA A 10 -8.34 -8.58 10.91
N HIS A 11 -8.72 -7.47 10.30
CA HIS A 11 -10.05 -7.27 9.72
C HIS A 11 -9.95 -6.86 8.25
N ARG A 12 -11.08 -6.96 7.56
CA ARG A 12 -11.13 -6.76 6.12
C ARG A 12 -11.15 -5.26 5.79
N ILE A 13 -10.03 -4.76 5.28
CA ILE A 13 -9.96 -3.40 4.73
C ILE A 13 -10.51 -3.46 3.30
N LYS A 14 -11.63 -2.78 3.05
CA LYS A 14 -12.35 -2.83 1.78
C LYS A 14 -11.49 -2.49 0.57
N GLN A 15 -10.57 -1.55 0.72
CA GLN A 15 -9.62 -1.14 -0.31
C GLN A 15 -8.27 -0.96 0.35
N SER A 16 -7.29 -1.76 -0.07
CA SER A 16 -5.98 -1.77 0.55
C SER A 16 -4.89 -1.96 -0.51
N GLY A 17 -3.65 -1.75 -0.11
CA GLY A 17 -2.50 -2.04 -0.95
C GLY A 17 -1.42 -2.71 -0.14
N PHE A 18 -0.78 -3.71 -0.73
CA PHE A 18 0.32 -4.45 -0.13
C PHE A 18 1.51 -4.48 -1.07
N GLY A 19 2.70 -4.36 -0.49
CA GLY A 19 3.91 -4.22 -1.27
C GLY A 19 5.14 -4.61 -0.48
N PHE A 20 6.25 -4.69 -1.20
CA PHE A 20 7.58 -4.91 -0.62
C PHE A 20 8.44 -3.68 -0.84
N ILE A 21 9.30 -3.43 0.14
CA ILE A 21 10.32 -2.39 0.05
C ILE A 21 11.66 -3.07 -0.18
N GLU A 22 12.31 -2.70 -1.27
CA GLU A 22 13.61 -3.22 -1.67
C GLU A 22 14.61 -2.08 -1.75
N ARG A 23 15.87 -2.39 -1.44
CA ARG A 23 16.96 -1.41 -1.55
C ARG A 23 17.37 -1.30 -3.01
N VAL A 24 17.52 -0.08 -3.53
CA VAL A 24 17.83 0.14 -4.96
C VAL A 24 19.26 -0.34 -5.29
N SER A 25 20.19 -0.19 -4.35
CA SER A 25 21.55 -0.76 -4.46
C SER A 25 22.19 -0.99 -3.08
N PRO A 26 23.21 -1.84 -2.95
CA PRO A 26 23.87 -2.16 -1.67
C PRO A 26 24.49 -0.96 -0.95
N ASP A 27 24.86 0.09 -1.68
CA ASP A 27 25.52 1.28 -1.13
C ASP A 27 24.56 2.49 -1.01
N SER A 28 23.33 2.37 -1.50
CA SER A 28 22.36 3.46 -1.50
C SER A 28 21.48 3.44 -0.26
N LEU A 29 21.10 4.62 0.25
CA LEU A 29 20.03 4.74 1.26
C LEU A 29 18.65 4.92 0.63
N ILE A 30 18.54 4.74 -0.69
CA ILE A 30 17.30 4.84 -1.45
C ILE A 30 16.66 3.45 -1.53
N TYR A 31 15.36 3.44 -1.28
CA TYR A 31 14.51 2.25 -1.31
C TYR A 31 13.39 2.45 -2.33
N ARG A 32 13.07 1.39 -3.07
CA ARG A 32 11.90 1.31 -3.95
C ARG A 32 10.81 0.54 -3.23
N ALA A 33 9.58 1.04 -3.28
CA ALA A 33 8.40 0.35 -2.82
C ALA A 33 7.55 -0.04 -4.03
N ASP A 34 7.34 -1.34 -4.23
CA ASP A 34 6.43 -1.86 -5.24
C ASP A 34 5.12 -2.25 -4.55
N VAL A 35 4.04 -1.52 -4.87
CA VAL A 35 2.73 -1.64 -4.18
C VAL A 35 1.68 -2.16 -5.15
N ILE A 36 0.92 -3.16 -4.71
CA ILE A 36 -0.21 -3.70 -5.43
C ILE A 36 -1.49 -3.33 -4.68
N PHE A 37 -2.47 -2.77 -5.39
CA PHE A 37 -3.75 -2.36 -4.82
C PHE A 37 -4.83 -3.40 -5.11
N ASP A 38 -5.61 -3.71 -4.09
CA ASP A 38 -6.69 -4.69 -4.12
C ASP A 38 -7.98 -4.07 -3.52
N GLU A 39 -9.12 -4.45 -4.08
CA GLU A 39 -10.45 -4.09 -3.61
C GLU A 39 -11.27 -5.35 -3.29
N SER A 40 -11.88 -5.35 -2.11
CA SER A 40 -12.86 -6.34 -1.69
C SER A 40 -14.16 -6.18 -2.49
N VAL A 41 -14.53 -7.20 -3.26
CA VAL A 41 -15.66 -7.12 -4.22
C VAL A 41 -17.00 -7.54 -3.62
N ASP A 42 -16.98 -8.33 -2.55
CA ASP A 42 -18.15 -8.90 -1.88
C ASP A 42 -17.88 -9.13 -0.37
N ASP A 43 -18.88 -9.56 0.38
CA ASP A 43 -18.75 -9.95 1.79
C ASP A 43 -18.18 -11.37 1.96
N GLU A 44 -18.01 -12.14 0.87
CA GLU A 44 -17.63 -13.56 0.88
C GLU A 44 -16.12 -13.83 0.74
N GLY A 45 -15.31 -12.83 0.40
CA GLY A 45 -13.85 -12.94 0.37
C GLY A 45 -13.21 -12.64 -0.97
N GLY A 46 -14.00 -12.27 -1.98
CA GLY A 46 -13.50 -11.88 -3.29
C GLY A 46 -12.59 -10.65 -3.21
N GLU A 47 -11.41 -10.75 -3.83
CA GLU A 47 -10.48 -9.64 -4.02
C GLU A 47 -10.29 -9.38 -5.52
N ARG A 48 -10.37 -8.12 -5.91
CA ARG A 48 -10.09 -7.63 -7.26
C ARG A 48 -8.84 -6.77 -7.24
N ARG A 49 -7.84 -7.19 -8.01
CA ARG A 49 -6.62 -6.43 -8.21
C ARG A 49 -6.85 -5.23 -9.12
N LEU A 50 -6.49 -4.04 -8.64
CA LEU A 50 -6.58 -2.79 -9.40
C LEU A 50 -5.34 -2.63 -10.27
N LYS A 51 -5.55 -2.49 -11.59
CA LYS A 51 -4.48 -2.32 -12.58
C LYS A 51 -4.94 -1.44 -13.73
N GLY A 52 -3.99 -0.75 -14.38
CA GLY A 52 -4.23 0.06 -15.57
C GLY A 52 -5.39 1.03 -15.39
N GLU A 53 -6.41 0.94 -16.26
CA GLU A 53 -7.58 1.83 -16.28
C GLU A 53 -8.42 1.81 -14.99
N THR A 54 -8.29 0.77 -14.16
CA THR A 54 -8.99 0.70 -12.86
C THR A 54 -8.20 1.30 -11.70
N LEU A 55 -6.88 1.38 -11.83
CA LEU A 55 -5.99 1.92 -10.80
C LEU A 55 -5.97 3.45 -10.82
N ASP A 56 -5.92 4.04 -12.01
CA ASP A 56 -5.85 5.49 -12.20
C ASP A 56 -7.00 6.27 -11.53
N PRO A 57 -8.28 5.90 -11.75
CA PRO A 57 -9.41 6.55 -11.07
C PRO A 57 -9.38 6.34 -9.56
N PHE A 58 -8.95 5.15 -9.12
CA PHE A 58 -8.83 4.82 -7.70
C PHE A 58 -7.81 5.71 -6.98
N LEU A 59 -6.65 5.92 -7.59
CA LEU A 59 -5.60 6.80 -7.05
C LEU A 59 -6.03 8.27 -7.10
N LYS A 60 -6.68 8.73 -8.20
CA LYS A 60 -7.18 10.11 -8.35
C LYS A 60 -8.34 10.46 -7.42
N ALA A 61 -9.07 9.47 -6.91
CA ALA A 61 -10.21 9.69 -6.02
C ALA A 61 -9.81 10.21 -4.63
N ARG A 62 -8.51 10.29 -4.31
CA ARG A 62 -8.00 10.66 -2.97
C ARG A 62 -6.76 11.53 -3.11
N ASP A 63 -6.57 12.45 -2.16
CA ASP A 63 -5.34 13.23 -2.10
C ASP A 63 -4.16 12.43 -1.53
N SER A 64 -4.43 11.49 -0.62
CA SER A 64 -3.41 10.63 -0.01
C SER A 64 -3.94 9.28 0.45
N PHE A 65 -3.03 8.34 0.61
CA PHE A 65 -3.24 7.02 1.20
C PHE A 65 -2.50 6.88 2.52
N ALA A 66 -3.15 6.32 3.53
CA ALA A 66 -2.50 5.93 4.77
C ALA A 66 -1.65 4.67 4.52
N CYS A 67 -0.37 4.72 4.90
CA CYS A 67 0.59 3.65 4.77
C CYS A 67 1.27 3.40 6.12
N VAL A 68 1.50 2.12 6.43
CA VAL A 68 2.27 1.69 7.60
C VAL A 68 3.32 0.70 7.12
N TYR A 69 4.57 0.91 7.55
CA TYR A 69 5.63 -0.06 7.31
C TYR A 69 5.67 -1.09 8.44
N ARG A 70 5.79 -2.36 8.07
CA ARG A 70 5.85 -3.48 8.99
C ARG A 70 7.24 -4.13 8.92
N VAL A 71 7.94 -4.17 10.05
CA VAL A 71 9.24 -4.85 10.18
C VAL A 71 9.08 -6.06 11.08
N HIS A 72 9.51 -7.22 10.59
CA HIS A 72 9.64 -8.42 11.38
C HIS A 72 11.09 -8.54 11.87
N SER A 73 11.34 -8.38 13.17
CA SER A 73 12.68 -8.60 13.73
C SER A 73 12.96 -10.08 13.97
N THR A 74 11.90 -10.85 14.24
CA THR A 74 11.89 -12.32 14.34
C THR A 74 10.52 -12.82 13.85
N THR A 75 10.32 -14.13 13.80
CA THR A 75 9.03 -14.75 13.42
C THR A 75 7.85 -14.29 14.30
N TYR A 76 8.10 -13.83 15.53
CA TYR A 76 7.06 -13.48 16.50
C TYR A 76 7.05 -12.01 16.92
N LYS A 77 8.01 -11.21 16.43
CA LYS A 77 8.13 -9.80 16.79
C LYS A 77 7.99 -8.92 15.56
N THR A 78 6.87 -8.22 15.54
CA THR A 78 6.50 -7.28 14.48
C THR A 78 6.46 -5.86 15.05
N TYR A 79 7.10 -4.95 14.34
CA TYR A 79 7.09 -3.51 14.62
C TYR A 79 6.38 -2.79 13.49
N PHE A 80 5.68 -1.72 13.84
CA PHE A 80 4.94 -0.88 12.90
C PHE A 80 5.51 0.54 12.95
N SER A 81 5.62 1.18 11.78
CA SER A 81 5.85 2.62 11.73
C SER A 81 4.63 3.39 12.24
N LYS A 82 4.79 4.70 12.44
CA LYS A 82 3.63 5.59 12.48
C LYS A 82 2.91 5.58 11.13
N ILE A 83 1.63 5.97 11.12
CA ILE A 83 0.87 6.17 9.89
C ILE A 83 1.54 7.29 9.09
N MET A 84 1.93 6.96 7.86
CA MET A 84 2.42 7.90 6.86
C MET A 84 1.29 8.20 5.87
N ARG A 85 1.17 9.46 5.44
CA ARG A 85 0.22 9.84 4.39
C ARG A 85 1.00 10.02 3.09
N VAL A 86 0.90 9.03 2.21
CA VAL A 86 1.54 9.05 0.89
C VAL A 86 0.63 9.80 -0.07
N PRO A 87 1.08 10.91 -0.68
CA PRO A 87 0.31 11.62 -1.70
C PRO A 87 -0.04 10.71 -2.87
N SER A 88 -1.29 10.72 -3.33
CA SER A 88 -1.70 9.88 -4.45
C SER A 88 -1.02 10.27 -5.77
N ALA A 89 -0.60 11.54 -5.88
CA ALA A 89 0.17 12.03 -7.03
C ALA A 89 1.51 11.29 -7.20
N ASP A 90 2.15 10.88 -6.10
CA ASP A 90 3.42 10.14 -6.12
C ASP A 90 3.24 8.69 -6.62
N LEU A 91 2.00 8.18 -6.59
CA LEU A 91 1.65 6.85 -7.07
C LEU A 91 1.13 6.85 -8.51
N LEU A 92 0.71 8.01 -9.01
CA LEU A 92 0.18 8.21 -10.36
C LEU A 92 1.29 8.38 -11.42
N THR A 93 2.55 8.56 -11.00
CA THR A 93 3.68 8.62 -11.93
C THR A 93 3.95 7.25 -12.52
N THR A 94 3.30 6.99 -13.65
CA THR A 94 3.65 5.95 -14.62
C THR A 94 4.98 6.32 -15.28
N GLY A 95 6.08 5.96 -14.64
CA GLY A 95 7.40 6.03 -15.27
C GLY A 95 8.26 4.85 -14.81
N PRO A 96 8.99 4.17 -15.72
CA PRO A 96 10.06 3.29 -15.26
C PRO A 96 11.03 4.15 -14.43
N ALA A 97 11.51 3.60 -13.32
CA ALA A 97 12.65 4.17 -12.61
C ALA A 97 13.77 4.43 -13.64
N LYS A 98 14.15 5.69 -13.79
CA LYS A 98 15.21 6.11 -14.71
C LYS A 98 16.58 5.71 -14.16
#